data_AF-A0A0C2W8E4-F1
#
_entry.id   AF-A0A0C2W8E4-F1
#
_cell.length_a   1.000
_cell.length_b   1.000
_cell.length_c   1.000
_cell.angle_alpha   90.00
_cell.angle_beta   90.00
_cell.angle_gamma   90.00
#
_symmetry.space_group_name_H-M   'P 1'
#
loop_
_entity.id
_entity.type
_entity.pdbx_description
1 polymer ?
#
loop_
_entity_poly.entity_id
_entity_poly.type
_entity_poly.pdbx_seq_one_letter_code
_entity_poly.pdbx_strand_id
1 'polypeptide(L)'
;MILATREPLSIAELEQLSPKLGIVEGVVSRLEALLLYKDREDPIRLLHATFREFLTSREKAGNFFIQPEHGNQTLALGCLSLISRYSSKDNYTLRKGDDSIQRAYVYSSVSWVYHCSISYRKLALNGPILEFAHSRLQTWAILADFWERLDTQSCFREVLVFSRQNMSPKITEAIVSRSLETIVRPLVMLFLELKLNKVTCFDS
;
A
#
# COMPACT_ATOMS: atom_id res chain seq x y z
N MET A 1 -10.87 -2.34 8.85
CA MET A 1 -9.97 -1.43 8.09
C MET A 1 -9.71 -0.15 8.86
N ILE A 2 -10.74 0.59 9.29
CA ILE A 2 -10.61 1.86 10.04
C ILE A 2 -9.58 1.79 11.19
N LEU A 3 -9.67 0.79 12.07
CA LEU A 3 -8.70 0.64 13.17
C LEU A 3 -7.29 0.22 12.73
N ALA A 4 -7.10 -0.23 11.49
CA ALA A 4 -5.84 -0.74 11.00
C ALA A 4 -5.08 0.27 10.12
N THR A 5 -5.68 1.41 9.79
CA THR A 5 -5.00 2.42 8.96
C THR A 5 -3.82 3.02 9.71
N ARG A 6 -2.77 3.37 8.97
CA ARG A 6 -1.55 4.00 9.51
C ARG A 6 -1.79 5.48 9.84
N GLU A 7 -2.66 6.11 9.07
CA GLU A 7 -3.18 7.46 9.26
C GLU A 7 -4.71 7.46 9.00
N PRO A 8 -5.45 8.45 9.49
CA PRO A 8 -6.88 8.56 9.20
C PRO A 8 -7.14 8.63 7.70
N LEU A 9 -8.08 7.81 7.23
CA LEU A 9 -8.56 7.81 5.85
C LEU A 9 -10.05 8.12 5.84
N SER A 10 -10.49 8.80 4.79
CA SER A 10 -11.88 9.09 4.48
C SER A 10 -12.64 7.83 4.03
N ILE A 11 -13.98 7.94 3.97
CA ILE A 11 -14.82 6.86 3.46
C ILE A 11 -14.47 6.59 1.99
N ALA A 12 -14.33 7.64 1.18
CA ALA A 12 -14.03 7.53 -0.24
C ALA A 12 -12.70 6.83 -0.50
N GLU A 13 -11.65 7.16 0.24
CA GLU A 13 -10.34 6.49 0.12
C GLU A 13 -10.41 5.02 0.57
N LEU A 14 -11.08 4.73 1.69
CA LEU A 14 -11.24 3.36 2.17
C LEU A 14 -12.06 2.49 1.23
N GLU A 15 -13.04 3.05 0.52
CA GLU A 15 -13.79 2.35 -0.53
C GLU A 15 -12.87 1.95 -1.70
N GLN A 16 -11.88 2.78 -2.07
CA GLN A 16 -10.88 2.41 -3.09
C GLN A 16 -10.00 1.22 -2.68
N LEU A 17 -9.77 1.07 -1.37
CA LEU A 17 -8.95 -0.01 -0.79
C LEU A 17 -9.79 -1.23 -0.38
N SER A 18 -11.11 -1.11 -0.39
CA SER A 18 -12.01 -2.18 0.01
C SER A 18 -12.14 -3.24 -1.09
N PRO A 19 -12.20 -4.53 -0.75
CA PRO A 19 -12.48 -5.58 -1.73
C PRO A 19 -13.94 -5.53 -2.25
N LYS A 20 -14.83 -4.81 -1.57
CA LYS A 20 -16.25 -4.70 -1.89
C LYS A 20 -16.74 -3.27 -1.68
N LEU A 21 -17.44 -2.74 -2.68
CA LEU A 21 -18.03 -1.41 -2.63
C LEU A 21 -19.21 -1.35 -1.65
N GLY A 22 -19.32 -0.23 -0.94
CA GLY A 22 -20.44 0.10 -0.05
C GLY A 22 -20.36 -0.52 1.34
N ILE A 23 -19.38 -1.37 1.61
CA ILE A 23 -19.17 -1.94 2.94
C ILE A 23 -18.63 -0.90 3.91
N VAL A 24 -17.73 -0.01 3.45
CA VAL A 24 -17.10 0.98 4.33
C VAL A 24 -18.17 1.96 4.78
N GLU A 25 -18.94 2.50 3.84
CA GLU A 25 -20.06 3.40 4.15
C GLU A 25 -21.00 2.78 5.18
N GLY A 26 -21.50 1.57 4.93
CA GLY A 26 -22.44 0.91 5.83
C GLY A 26 -21.87 0.63 7.23
N VAL A 27 -20.57 0.36 7.34
CA VAL A 27 -19.90 0.22 8.65
C VAL A 27 -19.75 1.56 9.35
N VAL A 28 -19.36 2.61 8.61
CA VAL A 28 -19.17 3.96 9.16
C VAL A 28 -20.49 4.53 9.66
N SER A 29 -21.59 4.42 8.90
CA SER A 29 -22.91 4.86 9.35
C SER A 29 -23.38 4.14 10.62
N ARG A 30 -23.09 2.84 10.75
CA ARG A 30 -23.44 2.08 11.97
C ARG A 30 -22.61 2.45 13.19
N LEU A 31 -21.45 3.06 12.99
CA LEU A 31 -20.51 3.45 14.03
C LEU A 31 -20.46 4.98 14.20
N GLU A 32 -21.40 5.72 13.61
CA GLU A 32 -21.36 7.19 13.52
C GLU A 32 -21.14 7.87 14.88
N ALA A 33 -21.82 7.39 15.93
CA ALA A 33 -21.68 7.93 17.29
C ALA A 33 -20.28 7.74 17.92
N LEU A 34 -19.41 6.93 17.31
CA LEU A 34 -18.08 6.57 17.79
C LEU A 34 -16.97 7.16 16.90
N LEU A 35 -17.36 7.84 15.82
CA LEU A 35 -16.47 8.36 14.79
C LEU A 35 -16.62 9.88 14.69
N LEU A 36 -15.55 10.54 14.25
CA LEU A 36 -15.51 11.97 13.98
C LEU A 36 -15.13 12.16 12.51
N TYR A 37 -16.09 12.62 11.72
CA TYR A 37 -15.96 12.96 10.29
C TYR A 37 -17.12 13.89 9.88
N LYS A 38 -16.94 14.70 8.84
CA LYS A 38 -17.95 15.61 8.30
C LYS A 38 -18.72 15.04 7.11
N ASP A 39 -18.01 14.41 6.19
CA ASP A 39 -18.53 13.87 4.94
C ASP A 39 -17.66 12.72 4.43
N ARG A 40 -17.93 12.23 3.21
CA ARG A 40 -17.24 11.08 2.62
C ARG A 40 -15.77 11.31 2.32
N GLU A 41 -15.35 12.57 2.18
CA GLU A 41 -13.98 12.98 1.86
C GLU A 41 -13.19 13.37 3.12
N ASP A 42 -13.87 13.64 4.24
CA ASP A 42 -13.22 13.94 5.52
C ASP A 42 -12.63 12.67 6.17
N PRO A 43 -11.34 12.70 6.60
CA PRO A 43 -10.71 11.56 7.25
C PRO A 43 -11.44 11.11 8.52
N ILE A 44 -11.78 9.82 8.57
CA ILE A 44 -12.47 9.23 9.71
C ILE A 44 -11.50 9.14 10.89
N ARG A 45 -11.86 9.79 12.00
CA ARG A 45 -11.15 9.68 13.27
C ARG A 45 -12.02 8.96 14.29
N LEU A 46 -11.40 8.30 15.26
CA LEU A 46 -12.14 7.80 16.42
C LEU A 46 -12.48 8.97 17.33
N LEU A 47 -13.69 8.96 17.89
CA LEU A 47 -14.10 9.99 18.85
C LEU A 47 -13.19 10.01 20.09
N HIS A 48 -12.70 8.84 20.51
CA HIS A 48 -11.80 8.71 21.66
C HIS A 48 -10.76 7.61 21.47
N ALA A 49 -9.51 7.87 21.86
CA ALA A 49 -8.39 6.93 21.68
C ALA A 49 -8.61 5.58 22.42
N THR A 50 -9.24 5.62 23.60
CA THR A 50 -9.53 4.40 24.38
C THR A 50 -10.49 3.45 23.68
N PHE A 51 -11.27 3.92 22.70
CA PHE A 51 -12.16 3.05 21.93
C PHE A 51 -11.36 2.05 21.09
N ARG A 52 -10.23 2.49 20.53
CA ARG A 52 -9.27 1.58 19.86
C ARG A 52 -8.78 0.54 20.84
N GLU A 53 -8.25 0.98 21.98
CA GLU A 53 -7.67 0.09 23.00
C GLU A 53 -8.67 -0.94 23.51
N PHE A 54 -9.91 -0.52 23.70
CA PHE A 54 -11.03 -1.39 24.06
C PHE A 54 -11.22 -2.47 22.99
N LEU A 55 -11.48 -2.08 21.74
CA LEU A 55 -11.80 -3.02 20.65
C LEU A 55 -10.63 -3.97 20.31
N THR A 56 -9.40 -3.55 20.56
CA THR A 56 -8.21 -4.40 20.33
C THR A 56 -7.80 -5.23 21.55
N SER A 57 -8.52 -5.15 22.67
CA SER A 57 -8.30 -6.00 23.83
C SER A 57 -9.35 -7.11 23.89
N ARG A 58 -8.90 -8.36 23.72
CA ARG A 58 -9.79 -9.53 23.75
C ARG A 58 -10.52 -9.67 25.09
N GLU A 59 -9.82 -9.39 26.18
CA GLU A 59 -10.38 -9.43 27.54
C GLU A 59 -11.47 -8.38 27.76
N LYS A 60 -11.24 -7.14 27.30
CA LYS A 60 -12.18 -6.03 27.52
C LYS A 60 -13.38 -6.07 26.58
N ALA A 61 -13.15 -6.37 25.29
CA ALA A 61 -14.20 -6.27 24.27
C ALA A 61 -15.07 -7.53 24.13
N GLY A 62 -14.60 -8.70 24.59
CA GLY A 62 -15.35 -9.96 24.46
C GLY A 62 -15.80 -10.21 23.01
N ASN A 63 -17.12 -10.23 22.79
CA ASN A 63 -17.73 -10.44 21.47
C ASN A 63 -17.48 -9.28 20.48
N PHE A 64 -17.10 -8.10 20.97
CA PHE A 64 -16.76 -6.94 20.15
C PHE A 64 -15.27 -6.88 19.80
N PHE A 65 -14.48 -7.88 20.20
CA PHE A 65 -13.05 -7.90 19.92
C PHE A 65 -12.80 -7.88 18.41
N ILE A 66 -12.01 -6.89 17.97
CA ILE A 66 -11.54 -6.77 16.60
C ILE A 66 -10.07 -7.14 16.58
N GLN A 67 -9.75 -8.12 15.75
CA GLN A 67 -8.38 -8.53 15.51
C GLN A 67 -7.72 -7.60 14.45
N PRO A 68 -6.76 -6.74 14.82
CA PRO A 68 -6.20 -5.71 13.93
C PRO A 68 -5.49 -6.27 12.70
N GLU A 69 -4.93 -7.48 12.79
CA GLU A 69 -4.21 -8.12 11.70
C GLU A 69 -5.12 -8.38 10.50
N HIS A 70 -6.42 -8.64 10.69
CA HIS A 70 -7.35 -8.79 9.57
C HIS A 70 -7.58 -7.47 8.83
N GLY A 71 -7.64 -6.37 9.57
CA GLY A 71 -7.74 -5.04 8.97
C GLY A 71 -6.49 -4.69 8.16
N ASN A 72 -5.30 -4.96 8.71
CA ASN A 72 -4.05 -4.76 8.01
C ASN A 72 -3.93 -5.68 6.78
N GLN A 73 -4.38 -6.93 6.87
CA GLN A 73 -4.37 -7.86 5.74
C GLN A 73 -5.21 -7.32 4.57
N THR A 74 -6.39 -6.81 4.89
CA THR A 74 -7.31 -6.23 3.91
C THR A 74 -6.70 -4.98 3.29
N LEU A 75 -6.11 -4.10 4.10
CA LEU A 75 -5.44 -2.88 3.62
C LEU A 75 -4.22 -3.21 2.75
N ALA A 76 -3.38 -4.17 3.13
CA ALA A 76 -2.24 -4.61 2.32
C ALA A 76 -2.71 -5.04 0.91
N LEU A 77 -3.72 -5.90 0.84
CA LEU A 77 -4.28 -6.35 -0.45
C LEU A 77 -4.92 -5.21 -1.24
N GLY A 78 -5.66 -4.32 -0.58
CA GLY A 78 -6.25 -3.13 -1.18
C GLY A 78 -5.20 -2.21 -1.80
N CYS A 79 -4.14 -1.91 -1.04
CA CYS A 79 -3.03 -1.09 -1.50
C CYS A 79 -2.34 -1.69 -2.73
N LEU A 80 -2.00 -2.99 -2.67
CA LEU A 80 -1.34 -3.68 -3.77
C LEU A 80 -2.22 -3.75 -5.02
N SER A 81 -3.53 -3.99 -4.86
CA SER A 81 -4.49 -3.99 -5.96
C SER A 81 -4.60 -2.61 -6.61
N LEU A 82 -4.69 -1.55 -5.81
CA LEU A 82 -4.79 -0.18 -6.29
C LEU A 82 -3.52 0.23 -7.05
N ILE A 83 -2.35 -0.03 -6.45
CA ILE A 83 -1.05 0.21 -7.08
C ILE A 83 -0.96 -0.53 -8.42
N SER A 84 -1.29 -1.82 -8.42
CA SER A 84 -1.23 -2.68 -9.61
C SER A 84 -2.11 -2.18 -10.76
N ARG A 85 -3.29 -1.63 -10.44
CA ARG A 85 -4.25 -1.09 -11.41
C ARG A 85 -3.75 0.18 -12.10
N TYR A 86 -2.97 0.99 -11.40
CA TYR A 86 -2.48 2.28 -11.91
C TYR A 86 -1.04 2.25 -12.41
N SER A 87 -0.24 1.24 -12.03
CA SER A 87 1.10 1.00 -12.59
C SER A 87 1.06 0.71 -14.10
N SER A 88 -0.07 0.20 -14.62
CA SER A 88 -0.27 -0.11 -16.05
C SER A 88 -1.06 0.94 -16.83
N LYS A 89 -1.44 2.06 -16.22
CA LYS A 89 -2.24 3.12 -16.87
C LYS A 89 -1.41 4.40 -16.97
N ASP A 90 -1.52 5.10 -18.09
CA ASP A 90 -0.81 6.37 -18.29
C ASP A 90 -1.23 7.41 -17.24
N ASN A 91 -0.27 8.22 -16.78
CA ASN A 91 -0.42 9.20 -15.70
C ASN A 91 -1.59 10.19 -15.88
N TYR A 92 -2.06 10.37 -17.12
CA TYR A 92 -3.23 11.18 -17.43
C TYR A 92 -4.51 10.64 -16.76
N THR A 93 -4.67 9.32 -16.67
CA THR A 93 -5.83 8.71 -16.02
C THR A 93 -5.84 8.86 -14.50
N LEU A 94 -4.67 8.93 -13.84
CA LEU A 94 -4.59 9.20 -12.41
C LEU A 94 -4.85 10.69 -12.12
N ARG A 95 -4.25 11.59 -12.92
CA ARG A 95 -4.43 13.05 -12.77
C ARG A 95 -5.83 13.56 -13.12
N LYS A 96 -6.58 12.83 -13.95
CA LYS A 96 -7.99 13.11 -14.25
C LYS A 96 -8.95 12.36 -13.32
N GLY A 97 -8.41 11.53 -12.43
CA GLY A 97 -9.18 10.74 -11.48
C GLY A 97 -9.80 11.59 -10.37
N ASP A 98 -10.71 10.97 -9.64
CA ASP A 98 -11.26 11.51 -8.40
C ASP A 98 -10.12 11.74 -7.39
N ASP A 99 -10.17 12.86 -6.67
CA ASP A 99 -9.20 13.25 -5.64
C ASP A 99 -9.01 12.13 -4.59
N SER A 100 -10.09 11.42 -4.25
CA SER A 100 -10.06 10.26 -3.35
C SER A 100 -9.19 9.10 -3.87
N ILE A 101 -9.15 8.89 -5.19
CA ILE A 101 -8.31 7.85 -5.82
C ILE A 101 -6.83 8.24 -5.72
N GLN A 102 -6.51 9.51 -5.96
CA GLN A 102 -5.13 9.99 -5.88
C GLN A 102 -4.60 9.85 -4.45
N ARG A 103 -5.36 10.31 -3.45
CA ARG A 103 -4.96 10.20 -2.05
C ARG A 103 -4.84 8.73 -1.59
N ALA A 104 -5.79 7.87 -2.00
CA ALA A 104 -5.69 6.44 -1.73
C ALA A 104 -4.46 5.79 -2.38
N TYR A 105 -4.05 6.24 -3.57
CA TYR A 105 -2.84 5.76 -4.24
C TYR A 105 -1.56 6.20 -3.52
N VAL A 106 -1.51 7.45 -3.05
CA VAL A 106 -0.40 7.97 -2.23
C VAL A 106 -0.30 7.17 -0.93
N TYR A 107 -1.41 7.03 -0.20
CA TYR A 107 -1.48 6.20 1.02
C TYR A 107 -0.99 4.76 0.73
N SER A 108 -1.49 4.17 -0.36
CA SER A 108 -1.12 2.81 -0.74
C SER A 108 0.37 2.68 -0.94
N SER A 109 0.98 3.66 -1.61
CA SER A 109 2.39 3.68 -1.95
C SER A 109 3.29 3.75 -0.71
N VAL A 110 2.84 4.40 0.36
CA VAL A 110 3.61 4.55 1.61
C VAL A 110 3.29 3.51 2.68
N SER A 111 2.10 2.91 2.65
CA SER A 111 1.57 2.12 3.78
C SER A 111 1.47 0.61 3.51
N TRP A 112 1.57 0.14 2.26
CA TRP A 112 1.37 -1.29 1.97
C TRP A 112 2.37 -2.19 2.71
N VAL A 113 3.65 -1.77 2.82
CA VAL A 113 4.70 -2.51 3.55
C VAL A 113 4.36 -2.65 5.02
N TYR A 114 3.93 -1.55 5.65
CA TYR A 114 3.52 -1.53 7.05
C TYR A 114 2.37 -2.51 7.31
N HIS A 115 1.36 -2.52 6.45
CA HIS A 115 0.25 -3.45 6.57
C HIS A 115 0.67 -4.90 6.33
N CYS A 116 1.58 -5.12 5.37
CA CYS A 116 2.16 -6.43 5.10
C CYS A 116 2.93 -6.97 6.29
N SER A 117 3.78 -6.17 6.95
CA SER A 117 4.61 -6.63 8.07
C SER A 117 3.77 -7.00 9.29
N ILE A 118 2.72 -6.22 9.60
CA ILE A 118 1.78 -6.52 10.70
C ILE A 118 0.96 -7.78 10.42
N SER A 119 0.65 -8.05 9.15
CA SER A 119 -0.21 -9.17 8.74
C SER A 119 0.57 -10.39 8.24
N TYR A 120 1.90 -10.34 8.33
CA TYR A 120 2.83 -11.16 7.55
C TYR A 120 2.59 -12.66 7.67
N ARG A 121 2.26 -13.16 8.88
CA ARG A 121 1.98 -14.59 9.10
C ARG A 121 0.83 -15.14 8.23
N LYS A 122 -0.09 -14.29 7.76
CA LYS A 122 -1.21 -14.68 6.87
C LYS A 122 -0.95 -14.34 5.38
N LEU A 123 0.05 -13.49 5.08
CA LEU A 123 0.30 -12.97 3.73
C LEU A 123 1.43 -13.68 2.98
N ALA A 124 2.38 -14.31 3.69
CA ALA A 124 3.48 -15.07 3.06
C ALA A 124 3.01 -16.25 2.18
N LEU A 125 1.72 -16.63 2.27
CA LEU A 125 1.07 -17.66 1.47
C LEU A 125 0.04 -17.09 0.48
N ASN A 126 -0.08 -15.76 0.37
CA ASN A 126 -1.08 -15.11 -0.48
C ASN A 126 -0.51 -14.93 -1.90
N GLY A 127 -1.00 -15.76 -2.83
CA GLY A 127 -0.56 -15.77 -4.24
C GLY A 127 -0.50 -14.40 -4.92
N PRO A 128 -1.54 -13.55 -4.82
CA PRO A 128 -1.52 -12.18 -5.35
C PRO A 128 -0.36 -11.30 -4.85
N ILE A 129 0.07 -11.46 -3.60
CA ILE A 129 1.18 -10.67 -3.04
C ILE A 129 2.51 -11.16 -3.56
N LEU A 130 2.67 -12.48 -3.66
CA LEU A 130 3.83 -13.09 -4.28
C LEU A 130 3.92 -12.69 -5.76
N GLU A 131 2.79 -12.67 -6.48
CA GLU A 131 2.73 -12.23 -7.88
C GLU A 131 3.10 -10.76 -8.02
N PHE A 132 2.52 -9.87 -7.20
CA PHE A 132 2.88 -8.45 -7.19
C PHE A 132 4.36 -8.25 -6.90
N ALA A 133 4.87 -8.88 -5.84
CA ALA A 133 6.26 -8.80 -5.44
C ALA A 133 7.21 -9.25 -6.55
N HIS A 134 6.82 -10.29 -7.28
CA HIS A 134 7.64 -10.91 -8.31
C HIS A 134 7.58 -10.20 -9.66
N SER A 135 6.43 -9.59 -10.03
CA SER A 135 6.19 -9.10 -11.40
C SER A 135 6.02 -7.59 -11.52
N ARG A 136 5.61 -6.88 -10.45
CA ARG A 136 5.21 -5.46 -10.55
C ARG A 136 5.95 -4.55 -9.57
N LEU A 137 6.55 -5.12 -8.54
CA LEU A 137 7.18 -4.36 -7.45
C LEU A 137 8.32 -3.45 -7.93
N GLN A 138 9.16 -3.93 -8.86
CA GLN A 138 10.27 -3.13 -9.39
C GLN A 138 9.76 -1.95 -10.24
N THR A 139 8.86 -2.20 -11.19
CA THR A 139 8.26 -1.16 -12.03
C THR A 139 7.53 -0.12 -11.19
N TRP A 140 6.81 -0.57 -10.16
CA TRP A 140 6.15 0.33 -9.23
C TRP A 140 7.16 1.19 -8.44
N ALA A 141 8.20 0.60 -7.86
CA ALA A 141 9.17 1.36 -7.04
C ALA A 141 9.84 2.48 -7.85
N ILE A 142 10.19 2.21 -9.11
CA ILE A 142 10.76 3.21 -10.02
C ILE A 142 9.76 4.34 -10.28
N LEU A 143 8.49 4.00 -10.52
CA LEU A 143 7.45 5.01 -10.73
C LEU A 143 7.18 5.80 -9.44
N ALA A 144 7.00 5.14 -8.29
CA ALA A 144 6.69 5.80 -7.03
C ALA A 144 7.78 6.78 -6.58
N ASP A 145 9.06 6.40 -6.69
CA ASP A 145 10.20 7.31 -6.41
C ASP A 145 10.22 8.51 -7.38
N PHE A 146 9.87 8.28 -8.65
CA PHE A 146 9.83 9.33 -9.68
C PHE A 146 8.69 10.34 -9.45
N TRP A 147 7.50 9.87 -9.05
CA TRP A 147 6.30 10.70 -8.97
C TRP A 147 6.20 11.46 -7.65
N GLU A 148 6.53 10.82 -6.54
CA GLU A 148 6.18 11.34 -5.20
C GLU A 148 7.41 11.60 -4.32
N ARG A 149 8.65 11.39 -4.84
CA ARG A 149 9.90 11.42 -4.06
C ARG A 149 9.83 10.57 -2.78
N LEU A 150 8.96 9.57 -2.78
CA LEU A 150 8.83 8.62 -1.69
C LEU A 150 10.08 7.74 -1.76
N ASP A 151 10.80 7.55 -0.65
CA ASP A 151 11.98 6.67 -0.60
C ASP A 151 11.53 5.19 -0.60
N THR A 152 10.81 4.77 -1.64
CA THR A 152 10.16 3.46 -1.68
C THR A 152 11.15 2.32 -1.85
N GLN A 153 12.36 2.61 -2.34
CA GLN A 153 13.50 1.69 -2.30
C GLN A 153 13.88 1.27 -0.87
N SER A 154 13.83 2.18 0.11
CA SER A 154 14.10 1.83 1.51
C SER A 154 13.01 0.91 2.07
N CYS A 155 11.73 1.20 1.79
CA CYS A 155 10.62 0.31 2.15
C CYS A 155 10.75 -1.08 1.50
N PHE A 156 11.24 -1.15 0.25
CA PHE A 156 11.49 -2.40 -0.44
C PHE A 156 12.61 -3.22 0.23
N ARG A 157 13.72 -2.58 0.64
CA ARG A 157 14.78 -3.24 1.40
C ARG A 157 14.26 -3.82 2.71
N GLU A 158 13.41 -3.09 3.43
CA GLU A 158 12.81 -3.57 4.67
C GLU A 158 11.96 -4.83 4.44
N VAL A 159 11.12 -4.86 3.39
CA VAL A 159 10.34 -6.06 3.03
C VAL A 159 11.27 -7.23 2.72
N LEU A 160 12.34 -7.02 1.93
CA LEU A 160 13.28 -8.09 1.57
C LEU A 160 14.04 -8.64 2.78
N VAL A 161 14.42 -7.78 3.72
CA VAL A 161 15.07 -8.17 4.98
C VAL A 161 14.08 -8.97 5.83
N PHE A 162 12.86 -8.47 5.99
CA PHE A 162 11.81 -9.12 6.76
C PHE A 162 11.40 -10.47 6.16
N SER A 163 11.37 -10.54 4.83
CA SER A 163 11.03 -11.75 4.09
C SER A 163 12.17 -12.76 4.15
N ARG A 164 13.45 -12.35 4.07
CA ARG A 164 14.62 -13.22 4.30
C ARG A 164 14.59 -13.93 5.64
N GLN A 165 14.17 -13.21 6.69
CA GLN A 165 14.13 -13.72 8.06
C GLN A 165 12.94 -14.66 8.31
N ASN A 166 11.89 -14.60 7.49
CA ASN A 166 10.62 -15.27 7.78
C ASN A 166 10.00 -16.04 6.59
N MET A 167 10.67 -16.15 5.44
CA MET A 167 10.25 -16.98 4.29
C MET A 167 11.07 -18.25 4.17
N SER A 168 10.49 -19.25 3.52
CA SER A 168 11.23 -20.39 2.96
C SER A 168 12.40 -19.88 2.10
N PRO A 169 13.63 -20.43 2.27
CA PRO A 169 14.82 -20.01 1.54
C PRO A 169 14.63 -19.91 0.02
N LYS A 170 13.78 -20.78 -0.56
CA LYS A 170 13.49 -20.83 -2.00
C LYS A 170 12.75 -19.59 -2.54
N ILE A 171 11.87 -18.97 -1.75
CA ILE A 171 11.12 -17.77 -2.15
C ILE A 171 12.01 -16.53 -2.02
N THR A 172 12.80 -16.50 -0.94
CA THR A 172 13.83 -15.48 -0.70
C THR A 172 14.86 -15.42 -1.83
N GLU A 173 15.35 -16.58 -2.26
CA GLU A 173 16.34 -16.69 -3.35
C GLU A 173 15.75 -16.24 -4.69
N ALA A 174 14.52 -16.61 -5.02
CA ALA A 174 13.85 -16.20 -6.26
C ALA A 174 13.61 -14.69 -6.33
N ILE A 175 13.19 -14.05 -5.22
CA ILE A 175 12.96 -12.60 -5.17
C ILE A 175 14.29 -11.84 -5.24
N VAL A 176 15.32 -12.29 -4.51
CA VAL A 176 16.64 -11.63 -4.47
C VAL A 176 17.39 -11.77 -5.78
N SER A 177 17.45 -12.98 -6.36
CA SER A 177 18.15 -13.26 -7.62
C SER A 177 17.56 -12.45 -8.77
N ARG A 178 16.22 -12.48 -8.94
CA ARG A 178 15.56 -11.68 -9.98
C ARG A 178 15.66 -10.18 -9.75
N SER A 179 15.53 -9.71 -8.51
CA SER A 179 15.67 -8.29 -8.22
C SER A 179 17.08 -7.79 -8.54
N LEU A 180 18.14 -8.51 -8.16
CA LEU A 180 19.51 -8.09 -8.41
C LEU A 180 19.91 -8.20 -9.89
N GLU A 181 19.52 -9.25 -10.60
CA GLU A 181 19.81 -9.40 -12.04
C GLU A 181 19.05 -8.39 -12.91
N THR A 182 17.83 -8.01 -12.50
CA THR A 182 16.94 -7.13 -13.29
C THR A 182 17.03 -5.67 -12.85
N ILE A 183 17.71 -5.32 -11.76
CA ILE A 183 17.99 -3.93 -11.35
C ILE A 183 19.19 -3.37 -12.13
N VAL A 184 20.24 -4.17 -12.36
CA VAL A 184 21.49 -3.68 -12.96
C VAL A 184 21.34 -3.32 -14.44
N ARG A 185 20.50 -4.02 -15.21
CA ARG A 185 20.36 -3.81 -16.66
C ARG A 185 19.52 -2.59 -17.05
N PRO A 186 18.29 -2.40 -16.52
CA PRO A 186 17.43 -1.28 -16.90
C PRO A 186 17.87 0.04 -16.30
N LEU A 187 18.45 0.07 -15.10
CA LEU A 187 19.00 1.32 -14.53
C LEU A 187 20.17 1.83 -15.36
N VAL A 188 21.05 0.97 -15.87
CA VAL A 188 22.14 1.38 -16.76
C VAL A 188 21.59 1.92 -18.09
N MET A 189 20.55 1.29 -18.66
CA MET A 189 19.93 1.75 -19.91
C MET A 189 19.14 3.06 -19.74
N LEU A 190 18.31 3.19 -18.70
CA LEU A 190 17.54 4.40 -18.41
C LEU A 190 18.46 5.57 -18.06
N PHE A 191 19.56 5.32 -17.35
CA PHE A 191 20.57 6.33 -17.03
C PHE A 191 21.39 6.74 -18.26
N LEU A 192 21.65 5.84 -19.21
CA LEU A 192 22.29 6.16 -20.50
C LEU A 192 21.35 6.96 -21.42
N GLU A 193 20.06 6.60 -21.51
CA GLU A 193 19.05 7.33 -22.30
C GLU A 193 18.81 8.75 -21.75
N LEU A 194 18.76 8.91 -20.42
CA LEU A 194 18.64 10.22 -19.78
C LEU A 194 19.91 11.07 -19.90
N LYS A 195 21.10 10.46 -20.06
CA LYS A 195 22.36 11.18 -20.31
C LYS A 195 22.48 11.61 -21.77
N LEU A 196 22.06 10.75 -22.71
CA LEU A 196 22.04 11.04 -24.15
C LEU A 196 21.06 12.18 -24.48
N ASN A 197 19.86 12.18 -23.87
CA ASN A 197 18.88 13.26 -24.06
C ASN A 197 19.23 14.59 -23.37
N LYS A 198 20.23 14.61 -22.48
CA LYS A 198 20.76 15.85 -21.89
C LYS A 198 21.91 16.45 -22.70
N VAL A 199 22.64 15.64 -23.49
CA VAL A 199 23.73 16.13 -24.35
C VAL A 199 23.18 16.77 -25.62
N THR A 200 22.00 16.37 -26.11
CA THR A 200 21.38 16.94 -27.31
C THR A 200 20.65 18.28 -27.11
N CYS A 201 20.57 18.80 -25.87
CA CYS A 201 19.93 20.09 -25.57
C CYS A 201 20.91 21.25 -25.34
N PHE A 202 22.21 21.08 -25.63
CA PHE A 202 23.23 22.14 -25.46
C PHE A 202 23.92 22.60 -26.75
N ASP A 203 23.53 22.09 -27.91
CA ASP A 203 23.96 22.60 -29.22
C ASP A 203 22.75 23.16 -29.98
N SER A 204 22.25 24.32 -29.54
CA SER A 204 21.30 25.18 -30.28
C SER A 204 21.50 26.64 -29.90
#